data_AF-A0A7L4D4Q5-F1
#
_entry.id   AF-A0A7L4D4Q5-F1
#
_cell.length_a   1.000
_cell.length_b   1.000
_cell.length_c   1.000
_cell.angle_alpha   90.00
_cell.angle_beta   90.00
_cell.angle_gamma   90.00
#
_symmetry.space_group_name_H-M   'P 1'
#
loop_
_entity.id
_entity.type
_entity.pdbx_description
1 polymer ?
#
loop_
_entity_poly.entity_id
_entity_poly.type
_entity_poly.pdbx_seq_one_letter_code
_entity_poly.pdbx_strand_id
1 'polypeptide(L)'
;EGCKGFFRRSVIKGVRFTCPLSQRCPVTKAKRRQCQACRLQKCLDVGMRKDMIMSEEALRQRRALRGQRRLEQQQPGGLTAEQQELIDILIAAHQRNFDSSFSQFTHYWPAVRLYVPSPVPQSPSEPGVTDCLDEDVLPDVFSMLPHFADLSTFMIQQVINFAKEIPAFRSAVEGVGH
;
A
#
# COMPACT_ATOMS: atom_id res chain seq x y z
N GLU A 1 -11.80 -31.61 -27.09
CA GLU A 1 -10.48 -32.23 -27.35
C GLU A 1 -9.86 -31.78 -28.68
N GLY A 2 -8.98 -30.77 -28.66
CA GLY A 2 -8.22 -30.28 -29.83
C GLY A 2 -7.07 -31.22 -30.26
N CYS A 3 -6.46 -31.02 -31.45
CA CYS A 3 -5.35 -31.88 -31.95
C CYS A 3 -4.09 -31.74 -31.06
N LYS A 4 -3.77 -30.54 -30.53
CA LYS A 4 -2.63 -30.33 -29.62
C LYS A 4 -2.67 -31.19 -28.35
N GLY A 5 -3.81 -31.19 -27.63
CA GLY A 5 -3.97 -31.97 -26.39
C GLY A 5 -4.01 -33.48 -26.65
N PHE A 6 -4.68 -33.88 -27.74
CA PHE A 6 -4.70 -35.27 -28.18
C PHE A 6 -3.29 -35.78 -28.50
N PHE A 7 -2.56 -35.09 -29.38
CA PHE A 7 -1.21 -35.44 -29.78
C PHE A 7 -0.28 -35.61 -28.58
N ARG A 8 -0.28 -34.61 -27.67
CA ARG A 8 0.54 -34.68 -26.44
C ARG A 8 0.27 -35.95 -25.63
N ARG A 9 -1.00 -36.28 -25.37
CA ARG A 9 -1.34 -37.46 -24.56
C ARG A 9 -1.03 -38.77 -25.28
N SER A 10 -1.31 -38.85 -26.58
CA SER A 10 -1.02 -40.03 -27.40
C SER A 10 0.47 -40.35 -27.41
N VAL A 11 1.30 -39.33 -27.60
CA VAL A 11 2.76 -39.47 -27.68
C VAL A 11 3.38 -39.77 -26.32
N ILE A 12 2.96 -39.08 -25.24
CA ILE A 12 3.48 -39.33 -23.88
C ILE A 12 3.14 -40.73 -23.41
N LYS A 13 1.89 -41.17 -23.61
CA LYS A 13 1.45 -42.51 -23.20
C LYS A 13 1.98 -43.63 -24.11
N GLY A 14 2.62 -43.29 -25.23
CA GLY A 14 3.13 -44.27 -26.20
C GLY A 14 2.05 -45.16 -26.80
N VAL A 15 0.79 -44.70 -26.87
CA VAL A 15 -0.33 -45.54 -27.30
C VAL A 15 -0.21 -45.80 -28.80
N ARG A 16 -0.18 -47.07 -29.17
CA ARG A 16 -0.29 -47.51 -30.56
C ARG A 16 -1.77 -47.66 -30.89
N PHE A 17 -2.25 -46.86 -31.83
CA PHE A 17 -3.62 -46.96 -32.32
C PHE A 17 -3.66 -47.77 -33.60
N THR A 18 -4.66 -48.64 -33.71
CA THR A 18 -4.97 -49.38 -34.93
C THR A 18 -6.15 -48.71 -35.63
N CYS A 19 -6.07 -48.52 -36.94
CA CYS A 19 -7.23 -48.07 -37.71
C CYS A 19 -8.20 -49.25 -37.88
N PRO A 20 -9.50 -49.08 -37.59
CA PRO A 20 -10.49 -50.13 -37.80
C PRO A 20 -10.88 -50.32 -39.28
N LEU A 21 -10.37 -49.45 -40.16
CA LEU A 21 -10.65 -49.43 -41.60
C LEU A 21 -9.32 -49.54 -42.35
N SER A 22 -9.06 -48.66 -43.32
CA SER A 22 -7.93 -48.74 -44.26
C SER A 22 -6.86 -47.66 -44.06
N GLN A 23 -6.66 -47.18 -42.82
CA GLN A 23 -5.74 -46.07 -42.49
C GLN A 23 -6.02 -44.75 -43.24
N ARG A 24 -7.16 -44.61 -43.93
CA ARG A 24 -7.56 -43.43 -44.72
C ARG A 24 -8.85 -42.78 -44.20
N CYS A 25 -9.11 -42.87 -42.91
CA CYS A 25 -10.32 -42.29 -42.32
C CYS A 25 -10.35 -40.75 -42.47
N PRO A 26 -11.46 -40.14 -42.92
CA PRO A 26 -11.57 -38.68 -43.04
C PRO A 26 -11.58 -38.02 -41.65
N VAL A 27 -10.52 -37.25 -41.34
CA VAL A 27 -10.40 -36.53 -40.07
C VAL A 27 -10.97 -35.11 -40.19
N THR A 28 -12.25 -34.95 -39.84
CA THR A 28 -12.98 -33.66 -39.82
C THR A 28 -13.33 -33.24 -38.39
N LYS A 29 -13.78 -31.99 -38.19
CA LYS A 29 -14.17 -31.48 -36.85
C LYS A 29 -15.22 -32.39 -36.16
N ALA A 30 -16.19 -32.90 -36.93
CA ALA A 30 -17.24 -33.78 -36.45
C ALA A 30 -16.77 -35.22 -36.22
N LYS A 31 -15.98 -35.78 -37.16
CA LYS A 31 -15.66 -37.23 -37.18
C LYS A 31 -14.28 -37.60 -36.65
N ARG A 32 -13.44 -36.63 -36.25
CA ARG A 32 -12.06 -36.87 -35.75
C ARG A 32 -11.94 -37.82 -34.56
N ARG A 33 -13.01 -38.13 -33.84
CA ARG A 33 -12.98 -39.08 -32.71
C ARG A 33 -13.15 -40.55 -33.15
N GLN A 34 -13.62 -40.80 -34.37
CA GLN A 34 -13.95 -42.15 -34.87
C GLN A 34 -12.70 -43.00 -35.13
N CYS A 35 -11.57 -42.39 -35.49
CA CYS A 35 -10.32 -43.11 -35.68
C CYS A 35 -9.15 -42.35 -35.05
N GLN A 36 -8.62 -42.88 -33.95
CA GLN A 36 -7.48 -42.27 -33.24
C GLN A 36 -6.16 -42.48 -34.01
N ALA A 37 -6.03 -43.58 -34.77
CA ALA A 37 -4.87 -43.84 -35.62
C ALA A 37 -4.71 -42.80 -36.73
N CYS A 38 -5.70 -42.63 -37.60
CA CYS A 38 -5.65 -41.63 -38.67
C CYS A 38 -5.60 -40.20 -38.13
N ARG A 39 -6.20 -39.94 -36.96
CA ARG A 39 -6.07 -38.63 -36.30
C ARG A 39 -4.64 -38.36 -35.85
N LEU A 40 -3.96 -39.34 -35.25
CA LEU A 40 -2.57 -39.20 -34.82
C LEU A 40 -1.65 -39.02 -36.03
N GLN A 41 -1.84 -39.84 -37.07
CA GLN A 41 -1.12 -39.72 -38.33
C GLN A 41 -1.29 -38.31 -38.92
N LYS A 42 -2.52 -37.81 -39.03
CA LYS A 42 -2.74 -36.45 -39.52
C LYS A 42 -2.11 -35.37 -38.64
N CYS A 43 -2.06 -35.53 -37.32
CA CYS A 43 -1.36 -34.59 -36.44
C CYS A 43 0.17 -34.59 -36.74
N LEU A 44 0.77 -35.75 -37.08
CA LEU A 44 2.17 -35.85 -37.54
C LEU A 44 2.35 -35.21 -38.92
N ASP A 45 1.45 -35.48 -39.87
CA ASP A 45 1.52 -34.98 -41.25
C ASP A 45 1.48 -33.44 -41.31
N VAL A 46 0.75 -32.79 -40.39
CA VAL A 46 0.73 -31.33 -40.26
C VAL A 46 1.91 -30.77 -39.45
N GLY A 47 2.91 -31.60 -39.12
CA GLY A 47 4.16 -31.17 -38.51
C GLY A 47 4.18 -31.12 -36.98
N MET A 48 3.25 -31.78 -36.28
CA MET A 48 3.41 -31.93 -34.82
C MET A 48 4.54 -32.90 -34.53
N ARG A 49 5.53 -32.47 -33.73
CA ARG A 49 6.71 -33.28 -33.43
C ARG A 49 6.78 -33.69 -31.96
N LYS A 50 7.25 -34.90 -31.69
CA LYS A 50 7.39 -35.47 -30.34
C LYS A 50 8.43 -34.75 -29.50
N ASP A 51 9.54 -34.35 -30.11
CA ASP A 51 10.66 -33.65 -29.47
C ASP A 51 10.28 -32.25 -28.96
N MET A 52 9.23 -31.64 -29.52
CA MET A 52 8.67 -30.37 -29.04
C MET A 52 7.77 -30.52 -27.81
N ILE A 53 7.54 -31.74 -27.33
CA ILE A 53 6.83 -32.00 -26.08
C ILE A 53 7.85 -32.08 -24.95
N MET A 54 7.74 -31.16 -23.98
CA MET A 54 8.58 -31.21 -22.78
C MET A 54 8.44 -32.55 -22.06
N SER A 55 9.55 -33.10 -21.60
CA SER A 55 9.57 -34.30 -20.77
C SER A 55 8.83 -34.06 -19.45
N GLU A 56 8.37 -35.14 -18.83
CA GLU A 56 7.67 -35.04 -17.55
C GLU A 56 8.59 -34.46 -16.45
N GLU A 57 9.88 -34.82 -16.48
CA GLU A 57 10.93 -34.29 -15.61
C GLU A 57 11.09 -32.78 -15.77
N ALA A 58 11.23 -32.27 -17.00
CA ALA A 58 11.37 -30.84 -17.26
C ALA A 58 10.11 -30.06 -16.82
N LEU A 59 8.93 -30.70 -16.92
CA LEU A 59 7.68 -30.11 -16.45
C LEU A 59 7.61 -30.07 -14.91
N ARG A 60 8.09 -31.12 -14.23
CA ARG A 60 8.23 -31.16 -12.76
C ARG A 60 9.21 -30.08 -12.29
N GLN A 61 10.39 -29.98 -12.89
CA GLN A 61 11.38 -28.94 -12.58
C GLN A 61 10.79 -27.55 -12.77
N ARG A 62 10.11 -27.28 -13.89
CA ARG A 62 9.44 -25.99 -14.13
C ARG A 62 8.39 -25.68 -13.06
N ARG A 63 7.63 -26.68 -12.60
CA ARG A 63 6.65 -26.50 -11.52
C ARG A 63 7.34 -26.22 -10.18
N ALA A 64 8.43 -26.94 -9.87
CA ALA A 64 9.23 -26.73 -8.66
C ALA A 64 9.81 -25.31 -8.61
N LEU A 65 10.44 -24.85 -9.70
CA LEU A 65 10.97 -23.49 -9.82
C LEU A 65 9.88 -22.41 -9.67
N ARG A 66 8.68 -22.65 -10.22
CA ARG A 66 7.54 -21.75 -10.03
C ARG A 66 7.03 -21.76 -8.59
N GLY A 67 7.06 -22.90 -7.92
CA GLY A 67 6.74 -23.02 -6.49
C GLY A 67 7.73 -22.25 -5.63
N GLN A 68 9.03 -22.44 -5.86
CA GLN A 68 10.10 -21.71 -5.18
C GLN A 68 9.96 -20.20 -5.36
N ARG A 69 9.79 -19.71 -6.60
CA ARG A 69 9.57 -18.27 -6.86
C ARG A 69 8.34 -17.71 -6.15
N ARG A 70 7.27 -18.50 -6.01
CA ARG A 70 6.09 -18.07 -5.25
C ARG A 70 6.40 -17.98 -3.76
N LEU A 71 7.17 -18.90 -3.21
CA LEU A 71 7.61 -18.88 -1.81
C LEU A 71 8.56 -17.71 -1.55
N GLU A 72 9.52 -17.46 -2.45
CA GLU A 72 10.41 -16.29 -2.40
C GLU A 72 9.63 -14.98 -2.50
N GLN A 73 8.61 -14.89 -3.36
CA GLN A 73 7.73 -13.72 -3.45
C GLN A 73 6.78 -13.57 -2.25
N GLN A 74 6.52 -14.65 -1.51
CA GLN A 74 5.75 -14.63 -0.27
C GLN A 74 6.61 -14.34 0.96
N GLN A 75 7.95 -14.29 0.82
CA GLN A 75 8.75 -13.61 1.82
C GLN A 75 8.42 -12.12 1.71
N PRO A 76 7.85 -11.48 2.74
CA PRO A 76 7.81 -10.04 2.76
C PRO A 76 9.26 -9.58 2.63
N GLY A 77 9.53 -8.62 1.77
CA GLY A 77 10.78 -7.86 1.85
C GLY A 77 10.80 -7.20 3.22
N GLY A 78 11.29 -7.93 4.21
CA GLY A 78 11.35 -7.49 5.59
C GLY A 78 12.31 -6.34 5.70
N LEU A 79 12.05 -5.46 6.67
CA LEU A 79 12.98 -4.41 7.03
C LEU A 79 14.32 -5.06 7.39
N THR A 80 15.43 -4.45 6.96
CA THR A 80 16.74 -4.86 7.45
C THR A 80 16.82 -4.62 8.96
N ALA A 81 17.72 -5.31 9.66
CA ALA A 81 17.91 -5.08 11.09
C ALA A 81 18.20 -3.60 11.41
N GLU A 82 19.01 -2.95 10.57
CA GLU A 82 19.31 -1.52 10.65
C GLU A 82 18.07 -0.64 10.45
N GLN A 83 17.20 -0.99 9.50
CA GLN A 83 15.95 -0.26 9.29
C GLN A 83 14.99 -0.42 10.47
N GLN A 84 14.92 -1.62 11.05
CA GLN A 84 14.10 -1.89 12.22
C GLN A 84 14.60 -1.11 13.44
N GLU A 85 15.91 -1.11 13.67
CA GLU A 85 16.53 -0.35 14.75
C GLU A 85 16.28 1.16 14.60
N LEU A 86 16.39 1.71 13.38
CA LEU A 86 16.07 3.11 13.12
C LEU A 86 14.60 3.42 13.44
N ILE A 87 13.68 2.54 13.04
CA ILE A 87 12.24 2.71 13.34
C ILE A 87 12.00 2.72 14.85
N ASP A 88 12.63 1.80 15.58
CA ASP A 88 12.47 1.70 17.04
C ASP A 88 13.00 2.96 17.74
N ILE A 89 14.14 3.51 17.30
CA ILE A 89 14.69 4.78 17.78
C ILE A 89 13.71 5.93 17.53
N LEU A 90 13.15 6.03 16.32
CA LEU A 90 12.21 7.10 15.97
C LEU A 90 10.92 7.02 16.80
N ILE A 91 10.39 5.81 17.02
CA ILE A 91 9.19 5.62 17.85
C ILE A 91 9.47 6.01 19.30
N ALA A 92 10.57 5.52 19.87
CA ALA A 92 10.95 5.82 21.24
C ALA A 92 11.21 7.33 21.45
N ALA A 93 11.83 7.98 20.47
CA ALA A 93 12.04 9.42 20.51
C ALA A 93 10.74 10.22 20.44
N HIS A 94 9.81 9.79 19.57
CA HIS A 94 8.51 10.45 19.46
C HIS A 94 7.72 10.33 20.77
N GLN A 95 7.63 9.14 21.36
CA GLN A 95 6.87 8.91 22.61
C GLN A 95 7.41 9.71 23.81
N ARG A 96 8.72 9.97 23.85
CA ARG A 96 9.33 10.76 24.94
C ARG A 96 9.12 12.27 24.79
N ASN A 97 9.09 12.76 23.55
CA ASN A 97 9.08 14.20 23.28
C ASN A 97 7.71 14.72 22.84
N PHE A 98 6.81 13.87 22.35
CA PHE A 98 5.47 14.28 21.94
C PHE A 98 4.43 13.69 22.88
N ASP A 99 3.84 14.56 23.69
CA ASP A 99 2.65 14.25 24.44
C ASP A 99 1.41 14.74 23.70
N SER A 100 0.69 13.81 23.07
CA SER A 100 -0.56 14.09 22.36
C SER A 100 -1.68 14.62 23.27
N SER A 101 -1.56 14.44 24.59
CA SER A 101 -2.52 14.94 25.56
C SER A 101 -2.22 16.37 26.03
N PHE A 102 -1.11 16.95 25.60
CA PHE A 102 -0.66 18.30 26.00
C PHE A 102 -0.63 18.50 27.53
N SER A 103 -0.38 17.44 28.30
CA SER A 103 -0.40 17.48 29.78
C SER A 103 0.64 18.43 30.37
N GLN A 104 1.73 18.68 29.65
CA GLN A 104 2.78 19.62 30.03
C GLN A 104 2.52 21.06 29.55
N PHE A 105 1.45 21.29 28.78
CA PHE A 105 1.07 22.60 28.27
C PHE A 105 0.05 23.28 29.22
N THR A 106 0.46 23.54 30.45
CA THR A 106 -0.41 24.09 31.52
C THR A 106 -0.09 25.52 31.93
N HIS A 107 1.09 26.05 31.55
CA HIS A 107 1.62 27.33 32.05
C HIS A 107 1.59 28.48 31.02
N TYR A 108 0.93 28.30 29.88
CA TYR A 108 0.86 29.29 28.80
C TYR A 108 -0.43 30.11 28.87
N TRP A 109 -0.42 31.33 28.32
CA TRP A 109 -1.49 32.31 28.54
C TRP A 109 -2.87 31.70 28.20
N PRO A 110 -3.84 31.74 29.13
CA PRO A 110 -5.20 31.32 28.82
C PRO A 110 -5.72 32.17 27.66
N ALA A 111 -6.37 31.55 26.68
CA ALA A 111 -7.21 32.28 25.74
C ALA A 111 -8.14 33.16 26.56
N VAL A 112 -8.00 34.48 26.47
CA VAL A 112 -8.87 35.43 27.14
C VAL A 112 -10.26 35.18 26.56
N ARG A 113 -11.08 34.36 27.24
CA ARG A 113 -12.49 34.20 26.90
C ARG A 113 -13.13 35.57 27.10
N LEU A 114 -13.30 36.30 26.01
CA LEU A 114 -14.08 37.52 26.01
C LEU A 114 -15.47 37.18 26.56
N TYR A 115 -15.76 37.72 27.73
CA TYR A 115 -17.04 37.60 28.42
C TYR A 115 -18.07 38.30 27.53
N VAL A 116 -18.91 37.54 26.83
CA VAL A 116 -20.05 38.10 26.10
C VAL A 116 -21.07 38.51 27.16
N PRO A 117 -21.39 39.82 27.34
CA PRO A 117 -22.42 40.22 28.27
C PRO A 117 -23.77 39.70 27.75
N SER A 118 -24.48 38.94 28.58
CA SER A 118 -25.86 38.53 28.31
C SER A 118 -26.75 39.79 28.27
N PRO A 119 -27.66 39.96 27.29
CA PRO A 119 -28.51 41.14 27.24
C PRO A 119 -29.50 41.14 28.40
N VAL A 120 -29.40 42.15 29.26
CA VAL A 120 -30.39 42.44 30.31
C VAL A 120 -31.71 42.83 29.64
N PRO A 121 -32.88 42.32 30.08
CA PRO A 121 -34.16 42.80 29.56
C PRO A 121 -34.42 44.21 30.09
N GLN A 122 -34.34 45.23 29.23
CA GLN A 122 -34.76 46.59 29.56
C GLN A 122 -36.26 46.77 29.28
N SER A 123 -36.99 47.23 30.28
CA SER A 123 -38.34 47.79 30.18
C SER A 123 -38.33 49.16 29.48
N PRO A 124 -39.45 49.62 28.87
CA PRO A 124 -39.42 50.67 27.84
C PRO A 124 -39.65 52.11 28.37
N SER A 125 -39.39 53.08 27.47
CA SER A 125 -39.70 54.55 27.48
C SER A 125 -38.53 55.46 27.91
N GLU A 126 -38.05 56.48 27.19
CA GLU A 126 -38.58 57.44 26.18
C GLU A 126 -37.42 58.01 25.29
N PRO A 127 -37.69 58.80 24.22
CA PRO A 127 -36.77 59.01 23.09
C PRO A 127 -35.89 60.27 23.20
N GLY A 128 -34.63 60.17 22.74
CA GLY A 128 -33.72 61.30 22.60
C GLY A 128 -32.56 60.97 21.66
N VAL A 129 -32.42 61.78 20.62
CA VAL A 129 -31.58 61.58 19.43
C VAL A 129 -30.07 61.67 19.74
N THR A 130 -29.30 60.65 19.37
CA THR A 130 -27.90 60.81 18.93
C THR A 130 -27.52 59.67 17.98
N ASP A 131 -27.32 60.05 16.73
CA ASP A 131 -26.65 59.31 15.67
C ASP A 131 -25.21 58.98 16.10
N CYS A 132 -24.75 57.74 15.92
CA CYS A 132 -23.34 57.36 15.72
C CYS A 132 -23.22 55.83 15.52
N LEU A 133 -23.15 55.45 14.25
CA LEU A 133 -22.31 54.38 13.67
C LEU A 133 -22.45 52.95 14.23
N ASP A 134 -23.11 52.11 13.43
CA ASP A 134 -22.74 50.70 13.25
C ASP A 134 -21.21 50.59 13.08
N GLU A 135 -20.51 50.04 14.07
CA GLU A 135 -19.13 49.57 13.96
C GLU A 135 -19.06 48.18 14.57
N ASP A 136 -19.29 47.21 13.69
CA ASP A 136 -18.56 45.94 13.62
C ASP A 136 -18.05 45.39 14.96
N VAL A 137 -18.90 44.61 15.64
CA VAL A 137 -18.43 43.58 16.58
C VAL A 137 -17.83 42.44 15.76
N LEU A 138 -16.68 42.69 15.11
CA LEU A 138 -15.84 41.63 14.61
C LEU A 138 -15.13 41.02 15.83
N PRO A 139 -15.19 39.69 16.05
CA PRO A 139 -14.37 39.06 17.08
C PRO A 139 -12.92 39.44 16.83
N ASP A 140 -12.23 40.00 17.82
CA ASP A 140 -10.82 40.40 17.71
C ASP A 140 -10.00 39.19 17.23
N VAL A 141 -9.68 39.18 15.93
CA VAL A 141 -9.01 38.08 15.22
C VAL A 141 -7.62 37.84 15.83
N PHE A 142 -7.06 38.85 16.49
CA PHE A 142 -5.73 38.81 17.06
C PHE A 142 -5.68 38.37 18.53
N SER A 143 -6.83 38.28 19.20
CA SER A 143 -6.93 37.88 20.61
C SER A 143 -6.33 36.50 20.92
N MET A 144 -6.29 35.60 19.93
CA MET A 144 -5.72 34.25 20.07
C MET A 144 -4.25 34.14 19.65
N LEU A 145 -3.67 35.18 19.02
CA LEU A 145 -2.28 35.12 18.54
C LEU A 145 -1.26 34.81 19.63
N PRO A 146 -1.34 35.38 20.85
CA PRO A 146 -0.39 35.05 21.91
C PRO A 146 -0.44 33.56 22.28
N HIS A 147 -1.64 32.99 22.35
CA HIS A 147 -1.83 31.56 22.64
C HIS A 147 -1.28 30.68 21.52
N PHE A 148 -1.48 31.06 20.25
CA PHE A 148 -0.89 30.33 19.12
C PHE A 148 0.64 30.44 19.09
N ALA A 149 1.21 31.59 19.45
CA ALA A 149 2.66 31.77 19.53
C ALA A 149 3.26 30.88 20.64
N ASP A 150 2.61 30.81 21.81
CA ASP A 150 3.00 29.94 22.91
C ASP A 150 2.93 28.46 22.53
N LEU A 151 1.82 28.03 21.92
CA LEU A 151 1.65 26.66 21.43
C LEU A 151 2.68 26.30 20.37
N SER A 152 2.90 27.20 19.41
CA SER A 152 3.90 26.99 18.35
C SER A 152 5.30 26.86 18.94
N THR A 153 5.65 27.71 19.91
CA THR A 153 6.94 27.67 20.60
C THR A 153 7.13 26.36 21.34
N PHE A 154 6.11 25.91 22.08
CA PHE A 154 6.12 24.61 22.76
C PHE A 154 6.32 23.45 21.76
N MET A 155 5.57 23.44 20.67
CA MET A 155 5.69 22.40 19.63
C MET A 155 7.07 22.40 18.97
N ILE A 156 7.65 23.57 18.69
CA ILE A 156 9.00 23.70 18.14
C ILE A 156 10.03 23.10 19.11
N GLN A 157 9.92 23.34 20.41
CA GLN A 157 10.81 22.75 21.40
C GLN A 157 10.75 21.21 21.39
N GLN A 158 9.55 20.64 21.29
CA GLN A 158 9.39 19.18 21.18
C GLN A 158 10.01 18.61 19.91
N VAL A 159 9.83 19.30 18.77
CA VAL A 159 10.47 18.92 17.49
C VAL A 159 11.99 18.96 17.60
N ILE A 160 12.55 20.00 18.24
CA ILE A 160 13.99 20.12 18.45
C ILE A 160 14.51 18.97 19.33
N ASN A 161 13.81 18.65 20.42
CA ASN A 161 14.23 17.57 21.31
C ASN A 161 14.16 16.20 20.63
N PHE A 162 13.09 15.94 19.87
CA PHE A 162 13.00 14.75 19.02
C PHE A 162 14.15 14.65 18.02
N ALA A 163 14.47 15.74 17.30
CA ALA A 163 15.54 15.75 16.31
C ALA A 163 16.90 15.41 16.93
N LYS A 164 17.19 15.91 18.13
CA LYS A 164 18.43 15.62 18.88
C LYS A 164 18.63 14.14 19.20
N GLU A 165 17.57 13.34 19.19
CA GLU A 165 17.64 11.91 19.47
C GLU A 165 17.87 11.05 18.23
N ILE A 166 17.77 11.63 17.03
CA ILE A 166 18.01 10.91 15.78
C ILE A 166 19.54 10.82 15.56
N PRO A 167 20.13 9.61 15.46
CA PRO A 167 21.59 9.43 15.41
C PRO A 167 22.27 10.23 14.28
N ALA A 168 21.67 10.24 13.09
CA ALA A 168 22.18 10.99 11.94
C ALA A 168 22.15 12.51 12.17
N PHE A 169 21.10 13.02 12.83
CA PHE A 169 20.97 14.44 13.13
C PHE A 169 21.98 14.87 14.20
N ARG A 170 22.12 14.10 15.28
CA ARG A 170 23.15 14.34 16.31
C ARG A 170 24.54 14.39 15.68
N SER A 171 24.88 13.40 14.88
CA SER A 171 26.20 13.30 14.23
C SER A 171 26.46 14.49 13.29
N ALA A 172 25.44 14.95 12.56
CA ALA A 172 25.56 16.12 11.69
C ALA A 172 25.77 17.42 12.47
N VAL A 173 25.14 17.58 13.64
CA VAL A 173 25.31 18.76 14.48
C VAL A 173 26.68 18.77 15.18
N GLU A 174 27.15 17.61 15.64
CA GLU A 174 28.45 17.47 16.32
C GLU A 174 29.63 17.55 15.33
N GLY A 175 29.46 17.07 14.09
CA GLY A 175 30.49 17.10 13.05
C GLY A 175 30.73 18.45 12.39
N VAL A 176 29.86 19.45 12.60
CA VAL A 176 30.01 20.82 12.10
C VAL A 176 30.93 21.67 13.01
N GLY A 177 31.33 21.15 14.17
CA GLY A 177 32.21 21.82 15.14
C GLY A 177 33.71 21.56 14.98
N HIS A 178 34.17 20.92 13.91
CA HIS A 178 35.58 20.59 13.66
C HIS A 178 36.08 21.10 12.31
#